data_AF-A0A8H8JV07-F1
#
_entry.id   AF-A0A8H8JV07-F1
#
_cell.length_a   1.000
_cell.length_b   1.000
_cell.length_c   1.000
_cell.angle_alpha   90.00
_cell.angle_beta   90.00
_cell.angle_gamma   90.00
#
_symmetry.space_group_name_H-M   'P 1'
#
loop_
_entity.id
_entity.type
_entity.pdbx_description
1 polymer ?
#
loop_
_entity_poly.entity_id
_entity_poly.type
_entity_poly.pdbx_seq_one_letter_code
_entity_poly.pdbx_strand_id
1 'polypeptide(L)'
;MNELFCRTVIIDVGKNFSAAALEWFPQYGLRRIDAVLITHSHADAMYGLDDLRAWTFNIQASVDIYVSRETFAAVLRSFPYLVAKEHATGGGDVPVLQWHIITPGVPFELGTTGIVITPFEVHHGRLFSTTAIGCEAQTEGPPTDSGKSMTNLTQAVVNQTNPADITHQPYMCLAFNINNKIVYMSDVSFIPDTAWKIFDRIPIDRNSPLPVLVVDCLGLEPHISHFSLRQSIEAARRVAPLRTYLTGFDHGVPHEKYVDITERLGGLAFGQPSPQPLSNVDVGQLVAQGDPIWLRPAHDGLKLTIDGKQVRDSTYDGRVVTAEPYLQLRSIRQLVTQSFIGHRIRSLITLLASIITLLLLGLVEVC
;
A
#
# COMPACT_ATOMS: atom_id res chain seq x y z
N MET A 1 20.14 4.69 -31.69
CA MET A 1 18.76 4.28 -31.33
C MET A 1 18.77 4.07 -29.83
N ASN A 2 18.11 4.95 -29.06
CA ASN A 2 17.96 4.74 -27.62
C ASN A 2 16.95 3.62 -27.43
N GLU A 3 17.43 2.39 -27.20
CA GLU A 3 16.58 1.38 -26.58
C GLU A 3 16.12 1.95 -25.24
N LEU A 4 14.83 2.24 -25.12
CA LEU A 4 14.20 2.56 -23.85
C LEU A 4 14.26 1.29 -23.00
N PHE A 5 15.36 1.14 -22.25
CA PHE A 5 15.50 0.05 -21.29
C PHE A 5 14.38 0.15 -20.25
N CYS A 6 13.55 -0.89 -20.19
CA CYS A 6 12.57 -1.05 -19.13
C CYS A 6 13.29 -1.04 -17.78
N ARG A 7 12.76 -0.27 -16.82
CA ARG A 7 13.31 -0.12 -15.48
C ARG A 7 12.49 -0.94 -14.50
N THR A 8 13.16 -1.72 -13.66
CA THR A 8 12.50 -2.54 -12.63
C THR A 8 12.72 -1.91 -11.27
N VAL A 9 11.65 -1.44 -10.65
CA VAL A 9 11.66 -0.95 -9.27
C VAL A 9 10.85 -1.93 -8.43
N ILE A 10 11.43 -2.40 -7.34
CA ILE A 10 10.78 -3.30 -6.39
C ILE A 10 10.44 -2.50 -5.13
N ILE A 11 9.27 -2.76 -4.56
CA ILE A 11 8.90 -2.28 -3.23
C ILE A 11 8.87 -3.51 -2.33
N ASP A 12 9.69 -3.49 -1.30
CA ASP A 12 9.98 -4.56 -0.35
C ASP A 12 10.62 -5.83 -0.95
N VAL A 13 11.50 -6.44 -0.15
CA VAL A 13 12.12 -7.74 -0.43
C VAL A 13 12.00 -8.59 0.82
N GLY A 14 10.77 -9.03 1.08
CA GLY A 14 10.42 -9.87 2.21
C GLY A 14 10.90 -11.30 2.12
N LYS A 15 10.60 -12.09 3.16
CA LYS A 15 10.90 -13.53 3.27
C LYS A 15 10.45 -14.41 2.08
N ASN A 16 9.51 -13.95 1.24
CA ASN A 16 9.00 -14.68 0.08
C ASN A 16 9.56 -14.15 -1.26
N PHE A 17 10.48 -13.19 -1.24
CA PHE A 17 10.97 -12.51 -2.44
C PHE A 17 11.57 -13.49 -3.46
N SER A 18 12.46 -14.39 -3.05
CA SER A 18 13.09 -15.36 -3.98
C SER A 18 12.05 -16.21 -4.73
N ALA A 19 11.06 -16.75 -4.03
CA ALA A 19 9.99 -17.53 -4.64
C ALA A 19 9.15 -16.69 -5.63
N ALA A 20 8.75 -15.48 -5.23
CA ALA A 20 7.99 -14.58 -6.08
C ALA A 20 8.79 -14.15 -7.32
N ALA A 21 10.09 -13.88 -7.18
CA ALA A 21 10.94 -13.49 -8.29
C ALA A 21 11.13 -14.64 -9.29
N LEU A 22 11.35 -15.87 -8.81
CA LEU A 22 11.45 -17.05 -9.66
C LEU A 22 10.17 -17.31 -10.47
N GLU A 23 9.01 -17.10 -9.86
CA GLU A 23 7.72 -17.28 -10.53
C GLU A 23 7.45 -16.17 -11.54
N TRP A 24 7.52 -14.90 -11.13
CA TRP A 24 6.95 -13.79 -11.89
C TRP A 24 7.94 -13.08 -12.82
N PHE A 25 9.24 -13.03 -12.47
CA PHE A 25 10.20 -12.27 -13.29
C PHE A 25 10.35 -12.87 -14.70
N PRO A 26 10.42 -14.20 -14.89
CA PRO A 26 10.45 -14.79 -16.22
C PRO A 26 9.20 -14.48 -17.04
N GLN A 27 8.01 -14.51 -16.41
CA GLN A 27 6.73 -14.26 -17.08
C GLN A 27 6.61 -12.82 -17.58
N TYR A 28 7.21 -11.85 -16.86
CA TYR A 28 7.19 -10.44 -17.23
C TYR A 28 8.45 -9.96 -17.96
N GLY A 29 9.41 -10.85 -18.22
CA GLY A 29 10.67 -10.49 -18.85
C GLY A 29 11.54 -9.57 -18.00
N LEU A 30 11.39 -9.60 -16.67
CA LEU A 30 12.22 -8.82 -15.75
C LEU A 30 13.58 -9.52 -15.61
N ARG A 31 14.65 -8.79 -15.91
CA ARG A 31 16.02 -9.35 -15.98
C ARG A 31 17.02 -8.62 -15.10
N ARG A 32 16.64 -7.51 -14.49
CA ARG A 32 17.47 -6.66 -13.64
C ARG A 32 16.61 -5.95 -12.61
N ILE A 33 17.25 -5.43 -11.58
CA ILE A 33 16.62 -4.64 -10.51
C ILE A 33 17.32 -3.29 -10.50
N ASP A 34 16.63 -2.22 -10.91
CA ASP A 34 17.21 -0.87 -10.93
C ASP A 34 17.15 -0.21 -9.55
N ALA A 35 16.14 -0.54 -8.74
CA ALA A 35 16.02 -0.04 -7.38
C ALA A 35 15.13 -0.96 -6.53
N VAL A 36 15.42 -0.98 -5.23
CA VAL A 36 14.55 -1.54 -4.19
C VAL A 36 14.19 -0.43 -3.21
N LEU A 37 12.91 -0.22 -2.97
CA LEU A 37 12.38 0.65 -1.92
C LEU A 37 11.96 -0.25 -0.75
N ILE A 38 12.40 0.02 0.48
CA ILE A 38 11.93 -0.72 1.65
C ILE A 38 10.98 0.17 2.45
N THR A 39 9.79 -0.34 2.73
CA THR A 39 8.72 0.36 3.46
C THR A 39 9.06 0.48 4.94
N HIS A 40 9.42 -0.63 5.59
CA HIS A 40 9.68 -0.71 7.03
C HIS A 40 10.52 -1.93 7.39
N SER A 41 10.78 -2.14 8.68
CA SER A 41 11.76 -3.12 9.17
C SER A 41 11.19 -4.45 9.67
N HIS A 42 9.99 -4.86 9.24
CA HIS A 42 9.48 -6.19 9.56
C HIS A 42 10.02 -7.26 8.59
N ALA A 43 9.93 -8.51 9.02
CA ALA A 43 10.51 -9.64 8.31
C ALA A 43 9.93 -9.84 6.90
N ASP A 44 8.64 -9.62 6.77
CA ASP A 44 7.88 -9.66 5.53
C ASP A 44 8.18 -8.49 4.58
N ALA A 45 8.86 -7.43 5.03
CA ALA A 45 9.32 -6.34 4.18
C ALA A 45 10.81 -6.45 3.78
N MET A 46 11.68 -7.00 4.65
CA MET A 46 13.14 -6.94 4.42
C MET A 46 13.94 -8.25 4.57
N TYR A 47 13.36 -9.37 5.02
CA TYR A 47 14.17 -10.59 5.27
C TYR A 47 14.60 -11.36 4.02
N GLY A 48 14.17 -10.95 2.84
CA GLY A 48 14.69 -11.43 1.55
C GLY A 48 15.83 -10.59 0.98
N LEU A 49 16.38 -9.62 1.74
CA LEU A 49 17.52 -8.81 1.28
C LEU A 49 18.74 -9.65 0.87
N ASP A 50 18.98 -10.79 1.53
CA ASP A 50 20.09 -11.68 1.19
C ASP A 50 19.93 -12.35 -0.19
N ASP A 51 18.68 -12.58 -0.64
CA ASP A 51 18.39 -13.19 -1.94
C ASP A 51 18.86 -12.30 -3.11
N LEU A 52 19.03 -10.99 -2.89
CA LEU A 52 19.58 -10.05 -3.88
C LEU A 52 21.03 -10.39 -4.28
N ARG A 53 21.72 -11.24 -3.52
CA ARG A 53 23.05 -11.75 -3.88
C ARG A 53 23.05 -12.42 -5.25
N ALA A 54 21.98 -13.15 -5.61
CA ALA A 54 21.90 -13.81 -6.92
C ALA A 54 21.97 -12.82 -8.09
N TRP A 55 21.47 -11.59 -7.91
CA TRP A 55 21.56 -10.52 -8.91
C TRP A 55 22.94 -9.89 -8.96
N THR A 56 23.57 -9.68 -7.81
CA THR A 56 24.87 -9.00 -7.76
C THR A 56 26.06 -9.89 -8.15
N PHE A 57 25.88 -11.21 -8.21
CA PHE A 57 26.89 -12.13 -8.75
C PHE A 57 26.92 -12.18 -10.27
N ASN A 58 25.75 -12.29 -10.90
CA ASN A 58 25.67 -12.74 -12.29
C ASN A 58 24.97 -11.76 -13.23
N ILE A 59 24.22 -10.79 -12.68
CA ILE A 59 23.30 -9.96 -13.46
C ILE A 59 23.74 -8.50 -13.50
N GLN A 60 24.16 -7.94 -12.36
CA GLN A 60 24.50 -6.53 -12.24
C GLN A 60 25.57 -6.30 -11.17
N ALA A 61 26.35 -5.22 -11.27
CA ALA A 61 27.46 -4.96 -10.35
C ALA A 61 26.99 -4.59 -8.92
N SER A 62 25.81 -3.98 -8.80
CA SER A 62 25.21 -3.61 -7.53
C SER A 62 23.69 -3.44 -7.67
N VAL A 63 22.98 -3.43 -6.54
CA VAL A 63 21.55 -3.05 -6.46
C VAL A 63 21.41 -1.85 -5.53
N ASP A 64 20.69 -0.81 -5.96
CA ASP A 64 20.39 0.37 -5.16
C ASP A 64 19.19 0.12 -4.23
N ILE A 65 19.39 0.35 -2.93
CA ILE A 65 18.39 0.14 -1.88
C ILE A 65 18.08 1.48 -1.21
N TYR A 66 16.81 1.85 -1.17
CA TYR A 66 16.33 3.11 -0.61
C TYR A 66 15.48 2.82 0.63
N VAL A 67 15.91 3.35 1.78
CA VAL A 67 15.34 3.05 3.09
C VAL A 67 15.28 4.30 3.99
N SER A 68 14.39 4.32 4.98
CA SER A 68 14.49 5.31 6.06
C SER A 68 15.73 5.05 6.93
N ARG A 69 16.10 6.04 7.74
CA ARG A 69 17.22 5.91 8.69
C ARG A 69 16.93 4.83 9.74
N GLU A 70 15.69 4.75 10.19
CA GLU A 70 15.20 3.81 11.19
C GLU A 70 15.25 2.37 10.66
N THR A 71 14.79 2.17 9.42
CA THR A 71 14.86 0.87 8.74
C THR A 71 16.29 0.46 8.47
N PHE A 72 17.16 1.39 8.02
CA PHE A 72 18.59 1.09 7.83
C PHE A 72 19.26 0.65 9.13
N ALA A 73 18.97 1.31 10.26
CA ALA A 73 19.50 0.90 11.55
C ALA A 73 19.03 -0.50 11.96
N ALA A 74 17.80 -0.90 11.59
CA ALA A 74 17.32 -2.26 11.81
C ALA A 74 18.03 -3.28 10.90
N VAL A 75 18.24 -2.94 9.62
CA VAL A 75 19.03 -3.77 8.70
C VAL A 75 20.44 -4.00 9.24
N LEU A 76 21.11 -2.95 9.75
CA LEU A 76 22.45 -3.09 10.32
C LEU A 76 22.49 -4.07 11.51
N ARG A 77 21.42 -4.13 12.32
CA ARG A 77 21.31 -5.08 13.44
C ARG A 77 21.01 -6.50 12.96
N SER A 78 20.14 -6.66 11.97
CA SER A 78 19.69 -7.98 11.49
C SER A 78 20.67 -8.63 10.51
N PHE A 79 21.30 -7.82 9.65
CA PHE A 79 22.15 -8.25 8.54
C PHE A 79 23.42 -7.39 8.42
N PRO A 80 24.28 -7.33 9.45
CA PRO A 80 25.45 -6.43 9.47
C PRO A 80 26.39 -6.66 8.27
N TYR A 81 26.50 -7.89 7.79
CA TYR A 81 27.33 -8.27 6.64
C TYR A 81 26.84 -7.71 5.30
N LEU A 82 25.56 -7.36 5.16
CA LEU A 82 25.01 -6.70 3.96
C LEU A 82 25.37 -5.21 3.89
N VAL A 83 25.80 -4.64 5.02
CA VAL A 83 26.14 -3.21 5.13
C VAL A 83 27.66 -3.02 5.10
N ALA A 84 28.40 -3.82 5.87
CA ALA A 84 29.84 -3.69 6.02
C ALA A 84 30.54 -5.03 5.78
N LYS A 85 31.48 -5.07 4.83
CA LYS A 85 32.16 -6.30 4.41
C LYS A 85 32.99 -6.92 5.53
N GLU A 86 33.45 -6.12 6.49
CA GLU A 86 34.17 -6.58 7.68
C GLU A 86 33.34 -7.50 8.60
N HIS A 87 32.02 -7.49 8.46
CA HIS A 87 31.12 -8.38 9.18
C HIS A 87 30.81 -9.68 8.41
N ALA A 88 31.33 -9.84 7.19
CA ALA A 88 31.20 -11.06 6.41
C ALA A 88 32.16 -12.14 6.91
N THR A 89 31.72 -13.39 6.90
CA THR A 89 32.61 -14.54 7.14
C THR A 89 33.51 -14.74 5.91
N GLY A 90 34.77 -15.08 6.13
CA GLY A 90 35.69 -15.40 5.04
C GLY A 90 35.18 -16.58 4.21
N GLY A 91 35.13 -16.41 2.88
CA GLY A 91 34.72 -17.46 1.92
C GLY A 91 33.25 -17.39 1.46
N GLY A 92 32.45 -16.50 2.04
CA GLY A 92 31.09 -16.22 1.62
C GLY A 92 31.00 -15.04 0.64
N ASP A 93 30.26 -15.25 -0.43
CA ASP A 93 29.96 -14.26 -1.44
C ASP A 93 28.84 -13.33 -0.90
N VAL A 94 29.07 -12.01 -0.77
CA VAL A 94 28.11 -11.05 -0.17
C VAL A 94 27.54 -10.14 -1.25
N PRO A 95 26.21 -9.84 -1.25
CA PRO A 95 25.64 -8.94 -2.24
C PRO A 95 26.28 -7.55 -2.18
N VAL A 96 26.43 -6.92 -3.35
CA VAL A 96 26.87 -5.52 -3.44
C VAL A 96 25.65 -4.61 -3.46
N LEU A 97 25.26 -4.11 -2.28
CA LEU A 97 24.12 -3.22 -2.10
C LEU A 97 24.59 -1.77 -1.92
N GLN A 98 23.96 -0.83 -2.62
CA GLN A 98 24.19 0.61 -2.46
C GLN A 98 23.05 1.21 -1.66
N TRP A 99 23.36 1.68 -0.45
CA TRP A 99 22.36 2.14 0.50
C TRP A 99 22.10 3.65 0.39
N HIS A 100 20.84 4.02 0.21
CA HIS A 100 20.38 5.41 0.10
C HIS A 100 19.37 5.70 1.21
N ILE A 101 19.71 6.63 2.10
CA ILE A 101 18.78 7.09 3.14
C ILE A 101 17.83 8.11 2.54
N ILE A 102 16.54 7.79 2.54
CA ILE A 102 15.48 8.66 2.01
C ILE A 102 14.72 9.36 3.13
N THR A 103 14.25 10.57 2.85
CA THR A 103 13.57 11.42 3.83
C THR A 103 12.10 11.60 3.44
N PRO A 104 11.14 11.28 4.33
CA PRO A 104 9.71 11.52 4.08
C PRO A 104 9.41 12.95 3.63
N GLY A 105 8.55 13.09 2.63
CA GLY A 105 8.13 14.36 2.05
C GLY A 105 9.13 15.01 1.09
N VAL A 106 10.33 14.44 0.92
CA VAL A 106 11.37 14.92 0.00
C VAL A 106 11.39 14.05 -1.26
N PRO A 107 10.97 14.57 -2.43
CA PRO A 107 10.99 13.82 -3.67
C PRO A 107 12.44 13.60 -4.15
N PHE A 108 12.68 12.46 -4.79
CA PHE A 108 13.96 12.13 -5.42
C PHE A 108 13.74 11.31 -6.70
N GLU A 109 14.70 11.35 -7.62
CA GLU A 109 14.71 10.50 -8.81
C GLU A 109 15.53 9.24 -8.54
N LEU A 110 15.04 8.07 -8.96
CA LEU A 110 15.80 6.83 -8.89
C LEU A 110 16.92 6.87 -9.92
N GLY A 111 18.15 7.17 -9.48
CA GLY A 111 19.30 7.36 -10.36
C GLY A 111 19.01 8.41 -11.44
N THR A 112 19.07 8.00 -12.71
CA THR A 112 18.70 8.83 -13.88
C THR A 112 17.63 8.13 -14.73
N THR A 113 16.64 7.52 -14.07
CA THR A 113 15.62 6.69 -14.72
C THR A 113 14.39 7.46 -15.21
N GLY A 114 14.21 8.71 -14.78
CA GLY A 114 12.95 9.46 -14.92
C GLY A 114 11.83 9.00 -13.98
N ILE A 115 12.10 8.09 -13.04
CA ILE A 115 11.15 7.67 -12.01
C ILE A 115 11.38 8.50 -10.75
N VAL A 116 10.45 9.40 -10.47
CA VAL A 116 10.41 10.25 -9.28
C VAL A 116 9.58 9.59 -8.20
N ILE A 117 10.17 9.44 -7.02
CA ILE A 117 9.55 8.89 -5.81
C ILE A 117 9.38 10.02 -4.80
N THR A 118 8.18 10.18 -4.27
CA THR A 118 7.93 10.99 -3.07
C THR A 118 7.55 10.04 -1.93
N PRO A 119 8.47 9.73 -1.01
CA PRO A 119 8.17 8.92 0.16
C PRO A 119 7.35 9.74 1.16
N PHE A 120 6.52 9.09 1.97
CA PHE A 120 5.80 9.70 3.08
C PHE A 120 5.48 8.66 4.13
N GLU A 121 5.20 9.10 5.36
CA GLU A 121 5.00 8.17 6.47
C GLU A 121 3.52 7.94 6.79
N VAL A 122 3.19 6.69 7.04
CA VAL A 122 1.91 6.24 7.57
C VAL A 122 2.15 5.48 8.86
N HIS A 123 1.12 5.35 9.70
CA HIS A 123 1.24 4.55 10.91
C HIS A 123 0.97 3.08 10.58
N HIS A 124 1.75 2.18 11.15
CA HIS A 124 1.63 0.73 11.07
C HIS A 124 1.60 0.13 12.48
N GLY A 125 0.57 0.49 13.26
CA GLY A 125 0.42 0.07 14.64
C GLY A 125 1.19 0.93 15.63
N ARG A 126 1.73 0.30 16.69
CA ARG A 126 2.34 1.00 17.83
C ARG A 126 3.62 0.31 18.26
N LEU A 127 4.62 1.11 18.60
CA LEU A 127 5.79 0.68 19.34
C LEU A 127 5.42 0.58 20.83
N PHE A 128 5.77 -0.55 21.43
CA PHE A 128 5.75 -0.74 22.87
C PHE A 128 7.16 -0.48 23.39
N SER A 129 7.42 0.74 23.89
CA SER A 129 8.69 1.06 24.56
C SER A 129 8.46 1.30 26.04
N THR A 130 9.32 0.68 26.86
CA THR A 130 9.42 0.91 28.31
C THR A 130 10.41 2.02 28.66
N THR A 131 11.03 2.67 27.67
CA THR A 131 12.06 3.67 27.92
C THR A 131 11.42 5.06 27.89
N ALA A 132 11.25 5.65 29.07
CA ALA A 132 10.92 7.06 29.21
C ALA A 132 11.89 7.90 28.36
N ILE A 133 11.35 8.83 27.58
CA ILE A 133 12.14 9.74 26.73
C ILE A 133 13.02 10.59 27.64
N GLY A 134 14.33 10.33 27.60
CA GLY A 134 15.32 11.14 28.28
C GLY A 134 16.62 10.38 28.57
N CYS A 135 17.44 10.16 27.55
CA CYS A 135 18.87 9.96 27.74
C CYS A 135 19.60 10.57 26.54
N GLU A 136 20.12 11.78 26.75
CA GLU A 136 21.19 12.33 25.91
C GLU A 136 22.36 11.35 25.92
N ALA A 137 22.87 11.01 24.74
CA ALA A 137 24.07 10.21 24.61
C ALA A 137 25.26 11.03 25.16
N GLN A 138 25.68 10.72 26.39
CA GLN A 138 26.97 11.21 26.87
C GLN A 138 28.08 10.48 26.11
N THR A 139 28.87 11.25 25.38
CA THR A 139 30.10 10.81 24.73
C THR A 139 31.17 10.60 25.80
N GLU A 140 31.30 9.38 26.31
CA GLU A 140 32.46 8.97 27.09
C GLU A 140 33.63 8.68 26.12
N GLY A 141 34.79 9.29 26.38
CA GLY A 141 36.03 9.13 25.60
C GLY A 141 36.64 7.73 25.70
N PRO A 142 37.75 7.47 24.97
CA PRO A 142 38.27 6.10 24.82
C PRO A 142 38.87 5.58 26.14
N PRO A 143 38.68 4.28 26.47
CA PRO A 143 39.22 3.72 27.70
C PRO A 143 40.72 3.42 27.55
N THR A 144 41.50 3.86 28.52
CA THR A 144 42.90 3.45 28.70
C THR A 144 43.00 2.11 29.40
N ASP A 145 43.89 1.29 28.87
CA ASP A 145 44.25 -0.09 29.24
C ASP A 145 44.61 -0.27 30.73
N SER A 146 44.06 -1.31 31.36
CA SER A 146 44.81 -2.21 32.26
C SER A 146 43.93 -3.39 32.70
N GLY A 147 44.40 -4.60 32.38
CA GLY A 147 43.70 -5.84 32.65
C GLY A 147 43.40 -6.09 34.13
N LYS A 148 42.21 -6.63 34.38
CA LYS A 148 41.89 -7.59 35.46
C LYS A 148 40.60 -8.32 35.10
N SER A 149 40.67 -9.65 35.20
CA SER A 149 39.57 -10.59 35.08
C SER A 149 38.42 -10.20 36.02
N MET A 150 37.19 -10.17 35.50
CA MET A 150 35.99 -10.03 36.32
C MET A 150 34.85 -10.82 35.69
N THR A 151 34.73 -12.09 36.08
CA THR A 151 33.49 -12.86 36.02
C THR A 151 32.50 -12.22 36.98
N ASN A 152 31.59 -11.38 36.48
CA ASN A 152 30.36 -11.04 37.15
C ASN A 152 29.29 -10.86 36.07
N LEU A 153 28.53 -11.93 35.82
CA LEU A 153 27.23 -11.84 35.18
C LEU A 153 26.34 -11.03 36.12
N THR A 154 26.24 -9.72 35.90
CA THR A 154 25.19 -8.90 36.51
C THR A 154 23.86 -9.45 36.04
N GLN A 155 23.20 -10.15 36.96
CA GLN A 155 21.82 -10.57 36.87
C GLN A 155 20.99 -9.30 36.63
N ALA A 156 20.57 -9.09 35.39
CA ALA A 156 19.72 -7.97 35.02
C ALA A 156 18.45 -8.05 35.88
N VAL A 157 18.31 -7.11 36.81
CA VAL A 157 17.06 -6.92 37.55
C VAL A 157 16.01 -6.54 36.52
N VAL A 158 15.16 -7.51 36.16
CA VAL A 158 13.93 -7.24 35.42
C VAL A 158 13.03 -6.49 36.39
N ASN A 159 13.16 -5.16 36.43
CA ASN A 159 12.14 -4.34 37.07
C ASN A 159 10.83 -4.62 36.32
N GLN A 160 9.83 -5.14 37.04
CA GLN A 160 8.48 -5.29 36.53
C GLN A 160 7.98 -3.90 36.14
N THR A 161 7.99 -3.58 34.86
CA THR A 161 7.47 -2.32 34.33
C THR A 161 5.97 -2.28 34.54
N ASN A 162 5.47 -1.24 35.19
CA ASN A 162 4.05 -1.03 35.37
C ASN A 162 3.42 -0.79 33.99
N PRO A 163 2.32 -1.49 33.60
CA PRO A 163 1.72 -1.34 32.27
C PRO A 163 1.35 0.10 31.89
N ALA A 164 1.13 0.96 32.89
CA ALA A 164 0.83 2.38 32.72
C ALA A 164 2.03 3.20 32.18
N ASP A 165 3.26 2.72 32.31
CA ASP A 165 4.48 3.42 31.87
C ASP A 165 4.89 3.09 30.43
N ILE A 166 4.11 2.24 29.74
CA ILE A 166 4.34 1.92 28.33
C ILE A 166 3.87 3.10 27.49
N THR A 167 4.82 3.89 26.99
CA THR A 167 4.53 4.93 26.00
C THR A 167 4.15 4.26 24.68
N HIS A 168 3.00 4.67 24.12
CA HIS A 168 2.51 4.20 22.83
C HIS A 168 2.89 5.23 21.77
N GLN A 169 3.96 4.98 21.02
CA GLN A 169 4.29 5.77 19.84
C GLN A 169 3.82 5.03 18.59
N PRO A 170 3.36 5.72 17.54
CA PRO A 170 3.05 5.06 16.28
C PRO A 170 4.32 4.42 15.72
N TYR A 171 4.22 3.18 15.25
CA TYR A 171 5.26 2.61 14.41
C TYR A 171 5.10 3.18 13.01
N MET A 172 6.17 3.72 12.43
CA MET A 172 6.10 4.41 11.13
C MET A 172 6.48 3.45 9.99
N CYS A 173 5.69 3.48 8.92
CA CYS A 173 5.93 2.76 7.68
C CYS A 173 6.02 3.78 6.53
N LEU A 174 6.91 3.56 5.56
CA LEU A 174 6.96 4.38 4.36
C LEU A 174 5.92 3.93 3.33
N ALA A 175 5.28 4.92 2.75
CA ALA A 175 4.48 4.83 1.55
C ALA A 175 5.13 5.65 0.43
N PHE A 176 4.75 5.35 -0.82
CA PHE A 176 5.40 5.94 -2.00
C PHE A 176 4.38 6.50 -2.99
N ASN A 177 4.51 7.79 -3.31
CA ASN A 177 3.94 8.35 -4.53
C ASN A 177 4.98 8.26 -5.66
N ILE A 178 4.63 7.56 -6.74
CA ILE A 178 5.51 7.23 -7.86
C ILE A 178 5.01 7.98 -9.09
N ASN A 179 5.79 8.95 -9.56
CA ASN A 179 5.50 9.75 -10.76
C ASN A 179 4.10 10.41 -10.78
N ASN A 180 3.43 10.60 -9.64
CA ASN A 180 2.03 11.03 -9.59
C ASN A 180 1.08 10.09 -10.37
N LYS A 181 1.49 8.83 -10.55
CA LYS A 181 0.75 7.78 -11.27
C LYS A 181 0.26 6.68 -10.34
N ILE A 182 1.08 6.33 -9.36
CA ILE A 182 0.80 5.26 -8.40
C ILE A 182 1.05 5.82 -7.01
N VAL A 183 0.09 5.66 -6.11
CA VAL A 183 0.35 5.74 -4.67
C VAL A 183 0.30 4.34 -4.10
N TYR A 184 1.37 3.92 -3.44
CA TYR A 184 1.51 2.62 -2.79
C TYR A 184 1.59 2.82 -1.27
N MET A 185 0.64 2.23 -0.55
CA MET A 185 0.52 2.29 0.91
C MET A 185 0.18 0.90 1.44
N SER A 186 1.18 0.06 1.72
CA SER A 186 0.99 -1.19 2.47
C SER A 186 1.13 -0.96 3.97
N ASP A 187 0.65 -1.90 4.79
CA ASP A 187 0.91 -1.93 6.23
C ASP A 187 0.45 -0.65 6.93
N VAL A 188 -0.85 -0.34 6.88
CA VAL A 188 -1.37 0.96 7.33
C VAL A 188 -2.45 0.80 8.38
N SER A 189 -2.21 1.21 9.62
CA SER A 189 -3.26 1.37 10.63
C SER A 189 -3.93 2.74 10.60
N PHE A 190 -3.21 3.78 10.17
CA PHE A 190 -3.70 5.17 10.17
C PHE A 190 -2.88 6.06 9.23
N ILE A 191 -3.54 6.97 8.52
CA ILE A 191 -2.90 7.98 7.67
C ILE A 191 -2.94 9.32 8.40
N PRO A 192 -1.80 9.84 8.90
CA PRO A 192 -1.77 11.12 9.60
C PRO A 192 -2.06 12.31 8.67
N ASP A 193 -2.50 13.43 9.23
CA ASP A 193 -2.79 14.65 8.45
C ASP A 193 -1.58 15.16 7.67
N THR A 194 -0.37 14.92 8.18
CA THR A 194 0.88 15.21 7.48
C THR A 194 1.05 14.39 6.20
N ALA A 195 0.62 13.12 6.21
CA ALA A 195 0.63 12.25 5.04
C ALA A 195 -0.44 12.64 4.01
N TRP A 196 -1.62 13.05 4.47
CA TRP A 196 -2.68 13.51 3.58
C TRP A 196 -2.25 14.70 2.70
N LYS A 197 -1.32 15.54 3.17
CA LYS A 197 -0.76 16.66 2.40
C LYS A 197 0.03 16.24 1.16
N ILE A 198 0.41 14.97 1.03
CA ILE A 198 1.02 14.47 -0.20
C ILE A 198 0.04 14.56 -1.37
N PHE A 199 -1.24 14.28 -1.14
CA PHE A 199 -2.26 14.34 -2.19
C PHE A 199 -2.51 15.77 -2.68
N ASP A 200 -2.24 16.79 -1.87
CA ASP A 200 -2.27 18.21 -2.31
C ASP A 200 -1.17 18.54 -3.33
N ARG A 201 -0.08 17.76 -3.34
CA ARG A 201 1.06 17.92 -4.27
C ARG A 201 0.89 17.12 -5.56
N ILE A 202 -0.01 16.14 -5.57
CA ILE A 202 -0.37 15.41 -6.77
C ILE A 202 -1.37 16.28 -7.52
N PRO A 203 -1.17 16.60 -8.81
CA PRO A 203 -2.11 17.41 -9.59
C PRO A 203 -3.38 16.60 -9.91
N ILE A 204 -4.13 16.27 -8.87
CA ILE A 204 -5.38 15.51 -8.91
C ILE A 204 -6.51 16.53 -9.04
N ASP A 205 -7.23 16.44 -10.16
CA ASP A 205 -8.51 17.11 -10.30
C ASP A 205 -9.55 16.16 -10.90
N ARG A 206 -10.80 16.62 -11.02
CA ARG A 206 -11.90 15.81 -11.57
C ARG A 206 -11.62 15.27 -12.98
N ASN A 207 -10.79 15.95 -13.76
CA ASN A 207 -10.42 15.60 -15.12
C ASN A 207 -9.08 14.83 -15.18
N SER A 208 -8.32 14.79 -14.08
CA SER A 208 -7.02 14.12 -13.97
C SER A 208 -6.88 13.43 -12.60
N PRO A 209 -7.67 12.37 -12.32
CA PRO A 209 -7.57 11.64 -11.06
C PRO A 209 -6.22 10.91 -10.93
N LEU A 210 -5.85 10.53 -9.70
CA LEU A 210 -4.74 9.60 -9.49
C LEU A 210 -5.02 8.30 -10.25
N PRO A 211 -4.13 7.81 -11.14
CA PRO A 211 -4.40 6.60 -11.91
C PRO A 211 -4.56 5.35 -11.03
N VAL A 212 -3.61 5.09 -10.14
CA VAL A 212 -3.61 3.88 -9.31
C VAL A 212 -3.34 4.20 -7.85
N LEU A 213 -4.18 3.64 -6.98
CA LEU A 213 -3.94 3.52 -5.56
C LEU A 213 -3.77 2.04 -5.21
N VAL A 214 -2.68 1.68 -4.57
CA VAL A 214 -2.51 0.38 -3.88
C VAL A 214 -2.57 0.67 -2.38
N VAL A 215 -3.47 0.00 -1.66
CA VAL A 215 -3.75 0.31 -0.25
C VAL A 215 -3.92 -0.96 0.59
N ASP A 216 -3.40 -0.91 1.81
CA ASP A 216 -3.51 -1.95 2.84
C ASP A 216 -4.96 -2.32 3.15
N CYS A 217 -5.20 -3.61 3.38
CA CYS A 217 -6.46 -4.21 3.81
C CYS A 217 -6.16 -5.62 4.36
N LEU A 218 -5.95 -5.72 5.67
CA LEU A 218 -5.69 -7.02 6.32
C LEU A 218 -6.92 -7.91 6.32
N GLY A 219 -8.07 -7.35 6.65
CA GLY A 219 -9.28 -8.13 6.93
C GLY A 219 -10.54 -7.30 6.85
N LEU A 220 -11.66 -7.93 7.16
CA LEU A 220 -12.96 -7.25 7.23
C LEU A 220 -13.12 -6.43 8.51
N GLU A 221 -12.52 -6.90 9.60
CA GLU A 221 -12.62 -6.29 10.93
C GLU A 221 -11.44 -5.36 11.23
N PRO A 222 -11.60 -4.39 12.16
CA PRO A 222 -10.50 -3.51 12.58
C PRO A 222 -9.31 -4.28 13.16
N HIS A 223 -8.11 -3.82 12.82
CA HIS A 223 -6.86 -4.34 13.37
C HIS A 223 -6.00 -3.20 13.91
N ILE A 224 -5.14 -3.51 14.90
CA ILE A 224 -4.32 -2.48 15.57
C ILE A 224 -3.22 -1.92 14.65
N SER A 225 -2.71 -2.74 13.72
CA SER A 225 -1.57 -2.39 12.86
C SER A 225 -1.91 -2.24 11.38
N HIS A 226 -3.14 -2.56 10.99
CA HIS A 226 -3.55 -2.58 9.58
C HIS A 226 -4.98 -2.07 9.41
N PHE A 227 -5.30 -1.69 8.18
CA PHE A 227 -6.62 -1.27 7.80
C PHE A 227 -7.54 -2.49 7.70
N SER A 228 -8.74 -2.31 8.22
CA SER A 228 -9.91 -3.08 7.79
C SER A 228 -10.34 -2.65 6.38
N LEU A 229 -11.09 -3.51 5.70
CA LEU A 229 -11.71 -3.21 4.41
C LEU A 229 -12.46 -1.87 4.43
N ARG A 230 -13.18 -1.59 5.53
CA ARG A 230 -13.89 -0.31 5.69
C ARG A 230 -12.93 0.89 5.63
N GLN A 231 -11.82 0.84 6.37
CA GLN A 231 -10.84 1.92 6.39
C GLN A 231 -10.17 2.09 5.03
N SER A 232 -9.87 0.99 4.32
CA SER A 232 -9.32 1.02 2.96
C SER A 232 -10.29 1.69 1.97
N ILE A 233 -11.61 1.40 2.07
CA ILE A 233 -12.65 2.03 1.25
C ILE A 233 -12.76 3.52 1.56
N GLU A 234 -12.75 3.91 2.84
CA GLU A 234 -12.81 5.32 3.26
C GLU A 234 -11.60 6.11 2.74
N ALA A 235 -10.39 5.53 2.84
CA ALA A 235 -9.18 6.11 2.27
C ALA A 235 -9.28 6.24 0.75
N ALA A 236 -9.72 5.18 0.04
CA ALA A 236 -9.88 5.20 -1.41
C ALA A 236 -10.91 6.24 -1.87
N ARG A 237 -12.04 6.39 -1.16
CA ARG A 237 -13.04 7.44 -1.43
C ARG A 237 -12.47 8.84 -1.26
N ARG A 238 -11.62 9.06 -0.24
CA ARG A 238 -10.96 10.35 -0.01
C ARG A 238 -9.93 10.68 -1.11
N VAL A 239 -9.17 9.68 -1.56
CA VAL A 239 -8.17 9.84 -2.64
C VAL A 239 -8.82 9.98 -4.01
N ALA A 240 -9.97 9.33 -4.22
CA ALA A 240 -10.70 9.28 -5.49
C ALA A 240 -9.84 8.86 -6.71
N PRO A 241 -9.11 7.73 -6.66
CA PRO A 241 -8.31 7.25 -7.78
C PRO A 241 -9.18 6.65 -8.90
N LEU A 242 -8.60 6.46 -10.07
CA LEU A 242 -9.24 5.76 -11.18
C LEU A 242 -9.37 4.25 -10.92
N ARG A 243 -8.31 3.64 -10.36
CA ARG A 243 -8.27 2.24 -9.94
C ARG A 243 -7.68 2.11 -8.53
N THR A 244 -8.34 1.36 -7.65
CA THR A 244 -7.80 0.98 -6.34
C THR A 244 -7.57 -0.52 -6.28
N TYR A 245 -6.41 -0.95 -5.78
CA TYR A 245 -6.11 -2.35 -5.50
C TYR A 245 -5.79 -2.53 -4.02
N LEU A 246 -6.48 -3.47 -3.38
CA LEU A 246 -6.24 -3.81 -1.97
C LEU A 246 -5.11 -4.82 -1.84
N THR A 247 -4.26 -4.70 -0.84
CA THR A 247 -3.18 -5.65 -0.55
C THR A 247 -3.02 -5.88 0.97
N GLY A 248 -2.19 -6.84 1.38
CA GLY A 248 -1.92 -7.11 2.80
C GLY A 248 -2.89 -8.07 3.48
N PHE A 249 -3.66 -8.85 2.71
CA PHE A 249 -4.71 -9.74 3.23
C PHE A 249 -4.19 -10.79 4.23
N ASP A 250 -4.98 -11.05 5.26
CA ASP A 250 -4.88 -12.26 6.07
C ASP A 250 -5.44 -13.49 5.32
N HIS A 251 -5.44 -14.64 5.99
CA HIS A 251 -5.96 -15.89 5.45
C HIS A 251 -7.40 -16.19 5.86
N GLY A 252 -8.07 -15.26 6.55
CA GLY A 252 -9.40 -15.46 7.13
C GLY A 252 -10.55 -15.29 6.13
N VAL A 253 -10.29 -14.65 4.98
CA VAL A 253 -11.32 -14.30 4.00
C VAL A 253 -10.88 -14.73 2.59
N PRO A 254 -11.66 -15.58 1.91
CA PRO A 254 -11.36 -15.99 0.54
C PRO A 254 -11.32 -14.80 -0.44
N HIS A 255 -10.46 -14.88 -1.45
CA HIS A 255 -10.30 -13.83 -2.46
C HIS A 255 -11.62 -13.49 -3.17
N GLU A 256 -12.42 -14.51 -3.50
CA GLU A 256 -13.71 -14.37 -4.18
C GLU A 256 -14.69 -13.51 -3.36
N LYS A 257 -14.63 -13.61 -2.04
CA LYS A 257 -15.47 -12.80 -1.15
C LYS A 257 -15.08 -11.32 -1.22
N TYR A 258 -13.79 -11.00 -1.30
CA TYR A 258 -13.38 -9.61 -1.56
C TYR A 258 -13.80 -9.14 -2.95
N VAL A 259 -13.70 -9.98 -3.98
CA VAL A 259 -14.18 -9.64 -5.33
C VAL A 259 -15.67 -9.31 -5.28
N ASP A 260 -16.51 -10.16 -4.71
CA ASP A 260 -17.96 -9.96 -4.58
C ASP A 260 -18.31 -8.63 -3.89
N ILE A 261 -17.67 -8.33 -2.76
CA ILE A 261 -17.93 -7.11 -1.99
C ILE A 261 -17.55 -5.87 -2.81
N THR A 262 -16.37 -5.90 -3.41
CA THR A 262 -15.79 -4.74 -4.11
C THR A 262 -16.42 -4.51 -5.48
N GLU A 263 -16.96 -5.55 -6.10
CA GLU A 263 -17.83 -5.48 -7.27
C GLU A 263 -19.14 -4.76 -6.96
N ARG A 264 -19.81 -5.12 -5.86
CA ARG A 264 -21.04 -4.45 -5.40
C ARG A 264 -20.81 -2.98 -5.05
N LEU A 265 -19.69 -2.65 -4.41
CA LEU A 265 -19.28 -1.25 -4.14
C LEU A 265 -19.06 -0.43 -5.41
N GLY A 266 -18.70 -1.08 -6.52
CA GLY A 266 -18.52 -0.45 -7.83
C GLY A 266 -19.83 -0.14 -8.58
N GLY A 267 -20.99 -0.49 -8.01
CA GLY A 267 -22.30 -0.22 -8.62
C GLY A 267 -22.93 -1.40 -9.37
N LEU A 268 -22.40 -2.62 -9.21
CA LEU A 268 -23.09 -3.84 -9.66
C LEU A 268 -24.36 -4.07 -8.85
N ALA A 269 -25.48 -4.31 -9.54
CA ALA A 269 -26.76 -4.62 -8.91
C ALA A 269 -26.71 -5.97 -8.14
N PHE A 270 -27.47 -6.08 -7.05
CA PHE A 270 -27.67 -7.33 -6.31
C PHE A 270 -28.29 -8.39 -7.23
N GLY A 271 -27.61 -9.53 -7.47
CA GLY A 271 -28.13 -10.47 -8.47
C GLY A 271 -27.47 -11.85 -8.59
N GLN A 272 -26.81 -12.36 -7.55
CA GLN A 272 -26.60 -13.80 -7.30
C GLN A 272 -26.47 -13.99 -5.78
N PRO A 273 -27.06 -15.05 -5.18
CA PRO A 273 -26.86 -15.35 -3.77
C PRO A 273 -25.38 -15.66 -3.53
N SER A 274 -24.71 -14.89 -2.68
CA SER A 274 -23.40 -15.29 -2.17
C SER A 274 -23.63 -16.54 -1.29
N PRO A 275 -22.96 -17.67 -1.54
CA PRO A 275 -23.21 -18.93 -0.85
C PRO A 275 -22.79 -18.92 0.63
N GLN A 276 -22.29 -17.80 1.16
CA GLN A 276 -21.88 -17.68 2.55
C GLN A 276 -22.49 -16.42 3.18
N PRO A 277 -23.03 -16.50 4.41
CA PRO A 277 -23.36 -15.31 5.16
C PRO A 277 -22.09 -14.45 5.27
N LEU A 278 -22.19 -13.22 4.80
CA LEU A 278 -21.17 -12.21 5.04
C LEU A 278 -21.00 -12.12 6.56
N SER A 279 -19.75 -11.97 7.00
CA SER A 279 -19.41 -11.76 8.42
C SER A 279 -20.07 -10.48 8.96
N ASN A 280 -19.78 -10.08 10.21
CA ASN A 280 -20.35 -8.89 10.86
C ASN A 280 -20.24 -7.56 10.06
N VAL A 281 -19.53 -7.53 8.94
CA VAL A 281 -19.53 -6.43 7.99
C VAL A 281 -20.80 -6.45 7.12
N ASP A 282 -21.71 -5.54 7.43
CA ASP A 282 -22.87 -5.24 6.59
C ASP A 282 -22.41 -4.53 5.31
N VAL A 283 -22.21 -5.32 4.26
CA VAL A 283 -21.88 -4.83 2.91
C VAL A 283 -22.93 -3.84 2.39
N GLY A 284 -24.20 -4.02 2.77
CA GLY A 284 -25.27 -3.08 2.44
C GLY A 284 -25.01 -1.71 3.07
N GLN A 285 -24.51 -1.68 4.30
CA GLN A 285 -24.10 -0.44 4.97
C GLN A 285 -22.90 0.21 4.29
N LEU A 286 -21.85 -0.55 3.92
CA LEU A 286 -20.68 -0.01 3.21
C LEU A 286 -21.04 0.60 1.84
N VAL A 287 -21.97 -0.04 1.12
CA VAL A 287 -22.50 0.43 -0.16
C VAL A 287 -23.38 1.68 0.04
N ALA A 288 -24.23 1.71 1.06
CA ALA A 288 -25.11 2.86 1.35
C ALA A 288 -24.36 4.10 1.85
N GLN A 289 -23.15 3.94 2.40
CA GLN A 289 -22.37 5.02 3.03
C GLN A 289 -21.63 5.96 2.06
N GLY A 290 -21.74 5.79 0.73
CA GLY A 290 -21.08 6.72 -0.18
C GLY A 290 -21.26 6.43 -1.66
N ASP A 291 -20.61 7.23 -2.49
CA ASP A 291 -20.63 7.05 -3.95
C ASP A 291 -19.95 5.73 -4.35
N PRO A 292 -20.39 5.11 -5.46
CA PRO A 292 -19.73 3.96 -6.04
C PRO A 292 -18.25 4.23 -6.35
N ILE A 293 -17.39 3.26 -6.07
CA ILE A 293 -15.94 3.35 -6.27
C ILE A 293 -15.40 2.08 -6.92
N TRP A 294 -14.48 2.22 -7.87
CA TRP A 294 -13.79 1.08 -8.46
C TRP A 294 -12.63 0.66 -7.56
N LEU A 295 -12.69 -0.58 -7.06
CA LEU A 295 -11.72 -1.14 -6.14
C LEU A 295 -11.71 -2.66 -6.30
N ARG A 296 -10.56 -3.33 -6.28
CA ARG A 296 -10.45 -4.80 -6.39
C ARG A 296 -9.38 -5.37 -5.45
N PRO A 297 -9.52 -6.60 -4.95
CA PRO A 297 -8.42 -7.25 -4.27
C PRO A 297 -7.25 -7.49 -5.23
N ALA A 298 -6.02 -7.18 -4.85
CA ALA A 298 -4.86 -7.63 -5.59
C ALA A 298 -4.67 -9.14 -5.40
N HIS A 299 -3.90 -9.75 -6.29
CA HIS A 299 -3.43 -11.12 -6.16
C HIS A 299 -2.03 -11.23 -6.75
N ASP A 300 -1.30 -12.29 -6.38
CA ASP A 300 0.02 -12.55 -6.94
C ASP A 300 -0.06 -12.67 -8.45
N GLY A 301 0.85 -11.98 -9.14
CA GLY A 301 0.86 -11.92 -10.61
C GLY A 301 -0.18 -10.98 -11.23
N LEU A 302 -0.87 -10.14 -10.46
CA LEU A 302 -1.66 -9.06 -11.03
C LEU A 302 -0.76 -8.07 -11.78
N LYS A 303 -1.00 -7.90 -13.08
CA LYS A 303 -0.25 -6.96 -13.92
C LYS A 303 -1.11 -5.77 -14.32
N LEU A 304 -0.58 -4.57 -14.11
CA LEU A 304 -1.19 -3.30 -14.49
C LEU A 304 -0.41 -2.62 -15.61
N THR A 305 -1.10 -1.86 -16.47
CA THR A 305 -0.49 -0.96 -17.44
C THR A 305 -1.17 0.41 -17.34
N ILE A 306 -0.36 1.45 -17.19
CA ILE A 306 -0.83 2.84 -17.12
C ILE A 306 -0.35 3.56 -18.39
N ASP A 307 -1.30 4.01 -19.22
CA ASP A 307 -1.02 4.76 -20.45
C ASP A 307 -1.79 6.08 -20.43
N GLY A 308 -1.08 7.17 -20.14
CA GLY A 308 -1.66 8.49 -19.94
C GLY A 308 -2.66 8.53 -18.77
N LYS A 309 -3.95 8.48 -19.09
CA LYS A 309 -5.09 8.46 -18.16
C LYS A 309 -5.86 7.12 -18.17
N GLN A 310 -5.40 6.13 -18.94
CA GLN A 310 -6.00 4.79 -18.96
C GLN A 310 -5.19 3.88 -18.04
N VAL A 311 -5.90 3.09 -17.24
CA VAL A 311 -5.32 1.99 -16.48
C VAL A 311 -5.97 0.72 -16.95
N ARG A 312 -5.15 -0.25 -17.33
CA ARG A 312 -5.57 -1.61 -17.67
C ARG A 312 -4.96 -2.63 -16.72
N ASP A 313 -5.68 -3.70 -16.44
CA ASP A 313 -5.20 -4.85 -15.66
C ASP A 313 -5.46 -6.20 -16.33
N SER A 314 -4.71 -7.22 -15.92
CA SER A 314 -4.73 -8.55 -16.54
C SER A 314 -5.90 -9.44 -16.12
N THR A 315 -6.72 -9.04 -15.13
CA THR A 315 -7.61 -9.97 -14.42
C THR A 315 -9.07 -9.52 -14.43
N TYR A 316 -9.29 -8.26 -14.11
CA TYR A 316 -10.60 -7.63 -13.96
C TYR A 316 -11.04 -6.90 -15.23
N ASP A 317 -10.11 -6.46 -16.09
CA ASP A 317 -10.48 -5.97 -17.42
C ASP A 317 -10.84 -7.15 -18.35
N GLY A 318 -11.99 -7.03 -19.03
CA GLY A 318 -12.55 -8.11 -19.86
C GLY A 318 -13.62 -8.95 -19.16
N ARG A 319 -13.75 -8.86 -17.84
CA ARG A 319 -15.00 -9.22 -17.16
C ARG A 319 -16.02 -8.14 -17.49
N VAL A 320 -16.83 -8.39 -18.51
CA VAL A 320 -17.96 -7.52 -18.88
C VAL A 320 -18.90 -7.44 -17.68
N VAL A 321 -18.71 -6.41 -16.88
CA VAL A 321 -19.83 -5.76 -16.22
C VAL A 321 -20.28 -4.73 -17.21
N THR A 322 -21.48 -4.89 -17.76
CA THR A 322 -22.13 -3.93 -18.65
C THR A 322 -22.08 -2.52 -18.04
N ALA A 323 -21.07 -1.74 -18.43
CA ALA A 323 -20.83 -0.39 -17.94
C ALA A 323 -21.68 0.65 -18.69
N GLU A 324 -22.93 0.30 -19.01
CA GLU A 324 -23.93 1.20 -19.59
C GLU A 324 -24.82 1.89 -18.52
N PRO A 325 -24.31 2.19 -17.31
CA PRO A 325 -24.86 3.36 -16.60
C PRO A 325 -23.83 4.29 -15.93
N TYR A 326 -22.53 4.00 -15.92
CA TYR A 326 -21.56 4.81 -15.16
C TYR A 326 -21.37 6.24 -15.72
N LEU A 327 -21.42 6.39 -17.05
CA LEU A 327 -21.36 7.71 -17.70
C LEU A 327 -22.73 8.40 -17.79
N GLN A 328 -23.84 7.65 -17.85
CA GLN A 328 -25.20 8.20 -17.94
C GLN A 328 -25.76 8.68 -16.59
N LEU A 329 -25.41 8.03 -15.47
CA LEU A 329 -25.91 8.45 -14.14
C LEU A 329 -25.28 9.78 -13.68
N ARG A 330 -24.05 10.09 -14.11
CA ARG A 330 -23.41 11.39 -13.84
C ARG A 330 -24.10 12.54 -14.59
N SER A 331 -24.52 12.33 -15.84
CA SER A 331 -25.22 13.34 -16.64
C SER A 331 -26.67 13.55 -16.19
N ILE A 332 -27.38 12.50 -15.75
CA ILE A 332 -28.75 12.63 -15.25
C ILE A 332 -28.81 13.40 -13.91
N ARG A 333 -27.87 13.17 -12.97
CA ARG A 333 -27.82 13.93 -11.70
C ARG A 333 -27.47 15.42 -11.90
N GLN A 334 -26.70 15.76 -12.94
CA GLN A 334 -26.37 17.15 -13.28
C GLN A 334 -27.58 17.93 -13.83
N LEU A 335 -28.46 17.28 -14.60
CA LEU A 335 -29.70 17.89 -15.09
C LEU A 335 -30.68 18.23 -13.95
N VAL A 336 -30.71 17.41 -12.89
CA VAL A 336 -31.60 17.60 -11.74
C VAL A 336 -31.09 18.66 -10.76
N THR A 337 -29.78 18.92 -10.71
CA THR A 337 -29.19 19.91 -9.80
C THR A 337 -29.02 21.30 -10.41
N GLN A 338 -29.03 21.44 -11.74
CA GLN A 338 -28.91 22.75 -12.42
C GLN A 338 -30.26 23.44 -12.72
N SER A 339 -31.40 22.80 -12.51
CA SER A 339 -32.71 23.41 -12.75
C SER A 339 -33.27 24.06 -11.47
N PHE A 340 -33.07 25.37 -11.34
CA PHE A 340 -33.85 26.25 -10.46
C PHE A 340 -35.31 26.30 -10.94
N ILE A 341 -36.12 25.29 -10.64
CA ILE A 341 -37.55 25.33 -10.97
C ILE A 341 -38.40 24.77 -9.82
N GLY A 342 -39.45 25.52 -9.47
CA GLY A 342 -40.18 25.48 -8.21
C GLY A 342 -40.83 24.15 -7.78
N HIS A 343 -41.29 24.17 -6.53
CA HIS A 343 -41.64 23.01 -5.70
C HIS A 343 -42.62 21.98 -6.32
N ARG A 344 -43.47 22.38 -7.28
CA ARG A 344 -44.42 21.49 -7.97
C ARG A 344 -43.79 20.60 -9.05
N ILE A 345 -42.61 20.95 -9.56
CA ILE A 345 -41.91 20.16 -10.59
C ILE A 345 -40.99 19.11 -9.96
N ARG A 346 -40.53 19.32 -8.72
CA ARG A 346 -39.76 18.33 -7.96
C ARG A 346 -40.51 17.01 -7.79
N SER A 347 -41.78 17.03 -7.40
CA SER A 347 -42.57 15.80 -7.23
C SER A 347 -42.76 15.03 -8.54
N LEU A 348 -42.88 15.73 -9.68
CA LEU A 348 -43.04 15.11 -10.99
C LEU A 348 -41.71 14.52 -11.49
N ILE A 349 -40.59 15.20 -11.27
CA ILE A 349 -39.25 14.71 -11.64
C ILE A 349 -38.84 13.54 -10.74
N THR A 350 -39.14 13.57 -9.44
CA THR A 350 -38.88 12.43 -8.55
C THR A 350 -39.73 11.23 -8.95
N LEU A 351 -41.00 11.43 -9.32
CA LEU A 351 -41.87 10.36 -9.81
C LEU A 351 -41.37 9.79 -11.15
N LEU A 352 -40.97 10.65 -12.10
CA LEU A 352 -40.38 10.23 -13.38
C LEU A 352 -39.04 9.52 -13.20
N ALA A 353 -38.19 9.99 -12.30
CA ALA A 353 -36.93 9.32 -11.98
C ALA A 353 -37.17 7.95 -11.33
N SER A 354 -38.16 7.81 -10.44
CA SER A 354 -38.56 6.53 -9.86
C SER A 354 -39.16 5.58 -10.90
N ILE A 355 -39.99 6.08 -11.83
CA ILE A 355 -40.58 5.30 -12.92
C ILE A 355 -39.51 4.84 -13.92
N ILE A 356 -38.57 5.71 -14.29
CA ILE A 356 -37.43 5.36 -15.16
C ILE A 356 -36.51 4.36 -14.46
N THR A 357 -36.29 4.50 -13.14
CA THR A 357 -35.52 3.52 -12.36
C THR A 357 -36.23 2.16 -12.31
N LEU A 358 -37.56 2.13 -12.17
CA LEU A 358 -38.36 0.90 -12.19
C LEU A 358 -38.41 0.24 -13.58
N LEU A 359 -38.45 1.02 -14.66
CA LEU A 359 -38.40 0.54 -16.05
C LEU A 359 -37.02 -0.04 -16.40
N LEU A 360 -35.93 0.59 -15.93
CA LEU A 360 -34.57 0.10 -16.16
C LEU A 360 -34.22 -1.14 -15.32
N LEU A 361 -34.92 -1.38 -14.21
CA LEU A 361 -34.80 -2.58 -13.38
C LEU A 361 -35.73 -3.73 -13.84
N GLY A 362 -36.52 -3.54 -14.89
CA GLY A 362 -37.42 -4.58 -15.43
C GLY A 362 -38.58 -4.97 -14.51
N LEU A 363 -38.97 -4.10 -13.56
CA LEU A 363 -39.93 -4.42 -12.49
C LEU A 363 -41.36 -3.92 -12.76
N VAL A 364 -41.74 -3.67 -14.01
CA VAL A 364 -43.12 -3.26 -14.35
C VAL A 364 -43.69 -4.16 -15.45
N GLU A 365 -44.49 -5.15 -15.05
CA GLU A 365 -45.53 -5.70 -15.92
C GLU A 365 -46.67 -4.67 -15.99
N VAL A 366 -46.93 -4.16 -17.19
CA VAL A 366 -48.08 -3.30 -17.47
C VAL A 366 -49.24 -4.19 -17.90
N CYS A 367 -50.32 -4.23 -17.09
CA CYS A 367 -51.66 -4.57 -17.58
C CYS A 367 -52.37 -3.31 -18.08
#